data_AF-A0A2E6GKB2-F1
#
_entry.id   AF-A0A2E6GKB2-F1
#
_cell.length_a   1.000
_cell.length_b   1.000
_cell.length_c   1.000
_cell.angle_alpha   90.00
_cell.angle_beta   90.00
_cell.angle_gamma   90.00
#
_symmetry.space_group_name_H-M   'P 1'
#
loop_
_entity.id
_entity.type
_entity.pdbx_description
1 polymer ?
#
loop_
_entity_poly.entity_id
_entity_poly.type
_entity_poly.pdbx_seq_one_letter_code
_entity_poly.pdbx_strand_id
1 'polypeptide(L)'
;MKYRRRWIVGQRTSSVDQPTQYGKMRVTSWEVLNMADTDDPRRGYHDIGGKDYGAIDPNATEMKPWERMSTAISNALGAAGRHIYVTDETRRAREQMGEPLYSDLDYYERSTESMKIILVEKGLFTEEELEDRMKEIEQRMAEARE
;
A
#
# COMPACT_ATOMS: atom_id res chain seq x y z
N MET A 1 -16.37 16.78 -0.18
CA MET A 1 -15.08 16.06 -0.11
C MET A 1 -15.32 14.58 -0.38
N LYS A 2 -14.90 14.07 -1.54
CA LYS A 2 -15.15 12.68 -1.95
C LYS A 2 -14.05 11.77 -1.41
N TYR A 3 -14.25 11.17 -0.25
CA TYR A 3 -13.38 10.09 0.23
C TYR A 3 -13.76 8.82 -0.55
N ARG A 4 -12.88 8.36 -1.44
CA ARG A 4 -13.07 7.08 -2.16
C ARG A 4 -12.94 5.93 -1.16
N ARG A 5 -14.09 5.38 -0.75
CA ARG A 5 -14.19 4.10 -0.04
C ARG A 5 -13.84 2.98 -1.01
N ARG A 6 -12.84 2.15 -0.70
CA ARG A 6 -12.59 0.88 -1.39
C ARG A 6 -11.84 -0.10 -0.49
N TRP A 7 -12.59 -0.84 0.32
CA TRP A 7 -12.12 -2.08 0.95
C TRP A 7 -12.48 -3.24 0.00
N ILE A 8 -11.49 -3.95 -0.56
CA ILE A 8 -11.69 -5.01 -1.56
C ILE A 8 -11.56 -6.39 -0.90
N VAL A 9 -12.70 -7.07 -0.81
CA VAL A 9 -12.82 -8.52 -0.65
C VAL A 9 -12.57 -9.17 -2.01
N GLY A 10 -11.60 -10.08 -2.08
CA GLY A 10 -11.20 -10.76 -3.31
C GLY A 10 -12.26 -11.73 -3.84
N GLN A 11 -12.45 -11.75 -5.16
CA GLN A 11 -13.04 -12.88 -5.87
C GLN A 11 -12.19 -13.25 -7.10
N ARG A 12 -11.81 -14.52 -7.14
CA ARG A 12 -11.05 -15.20 -8.18
C ARG A 12 -12.06 -15.92 -9.08
N THR A 13 -12.01 -15.70 -10.39
CA THR A 13 -12.61 -16.63 -11.36
C THR A 13 -11.59 -17.00 -12.42
N SER A 14 -11.51 -18.30 -12.68
CA SER A 14 -10.62 -18.97 -13.62
C SER A 14 -11.40 -19.27 -14.90
N SER A 15 -10.79 -19.11 -16.09
CA SER A 15 -11.17 -19.91 -17.27
C SER A 15 -10.05 -19.91 -18.32
N VAL A 16 -9.81 -21.11 -18.83
CA VAL A 16 -8.82 -21.57 -19.83
C VAL A 16 -9.36 -21.35 -21.25
N ASP A 17 -8.53 -21.00 -22.26
CA ASP A 17 -8.20 -21.85 -23.44
C ASP A 17 -7.40 -21.12 -24.58
N GLN A 18 -6.80 -21.94 -25.44
CA GLN A 18 -5.63 -21.84 -26.36
C GLN A 18 -5.77 -21.04 -27.71
N PRO A 19 -4.69 -20.91 -28.53
CA PRO A 19 -4.41 -19.77 -29.42
C PRO A 19 -4.64 -20.00 -30.93
N THR A 20 -4.65 -18.92 -31.73
CA THR A 20 -4.54 -19.02 -33.21
C THR A 20 -3.58 -18.00 -33.83
N GLN A 21 -2.54 -18.55 -34.48
CA GLN A 21 -2.01 -18.23 -35.82
C GLN A 21 -1.70 -16.77 -36.18
N TYR A 22 -0.40 -16.42 -36.27
CA TYR A 22 0.07 -15.32 -37.13
C TYR A 22 1.32 -15.68 -37.93
N GLY A 23 1.26 -15.30 -39.21
CA GLY A 23 2.23 -15.60 -40.26
C GLY A 23 3.56 -14.85 -40.16
N LYS A 24 4.53 -15.40 -40.89
CA LYS A 24 5.92 -14.98 -40.99
C LYS A 24 6.05 -13.61 -41.66
N MET A 25 6.60 -12.62 -40.96
CA MET A 25 7.41 -11.56 -41.57
C MET A 25 8.80 -11.60 -40.93
N ARG A 26 9.82 -11.91 -41.74
CA ARG A 26 11.21 -11.72 -41.36
C ARG A 26 11.51 -10.22 -41.42
N VAL A 27 11.81 -9.64 -40.27
CA VAL A 27 12.58 -8.39 -40.20
C VAL A 27 13.88 -8.73 -39.49
N THR A 28 14.97 -8.65 -40.25
CA THR A 28 16.35 -8.75 -39.78
C THR A 28 16.77 -7.41 -39.20
N SER A 29 16.72 -7.26 -37.89
CA SER A 29 17.53 -6.28 -37.13
C SER A 29 17.41 -6.61 -35.64
N TRP A 30 18.55 -6.88 -35.01
CA TRP A 30 18.68 -7.23 -33.59
C TRP A 30 18.66 -5.98 -32.67
N GLU A 31 18.10 -4.84 -33.11
CA GLU A 31 18.33 -3.55 -32.43
C GLU A 31 17.09 -2.76 -31.98
N VAL A 32 15.85 -3.27 -32.05
CA VAL A 32 14.70 -2.43 -31.60
C VAL A 32 13.51 -3.13 -30.94
N LEU A 33 13.65 -4.38 -30.49
CA LEU A 33 12.58 -5.03 -29.71
C LEU A 33 13.04 -5.42 -28.30
N ASN A 34 12.55 -4.64 -27.33
CA ASN A 34 12.42 -4.97 -25.91
C ASN A 34 13.72 -5.20 -25.11
N MET A 35 14.33 -4.10 -24.66
CA MET A 35 14.85 -4.03 -23.28
C MET A 35 13.65 -4.12 -22.32
N ALA A 36 13.01 -5.27 -22.28
CA ALA A 36 12.16 -5.63 -21.16
C ALA A 36 13.13 -5.97 -20.04
N ASP A 37 13.29 -5.02 -19.12
CA ASP A 37 13.75 -5.25 -17.76
C ASP A 37 13.06 -6.52 -17.27
N THR A 38 13.78 -7.63 -17.23
CA THR A 38 13.23 -8.91 -16.80
C THR A 38 13.03 -8.77 -15.30
N ASP A 39 11.83 -8.34 -14.90
CA ASP A 39 11.42 -8.27 -13.51
C ASP A 39 11.71 -9.63 -12.85
N ASP A 40 12.70 -9.66 -11.96
CA ASP A 40 13.04 -10.84 -11.19
C ASP A 40 11.78 -11.23 -10.39
N PRO A 41 11.19 -12.43 -10.60
CA PRO A 41 9.97 -12.83 -9.92
C PRO A 41 10.14 -12.96 -8.39
N ARG A 42 11.37 -12.86 -7.88
CA ARG A 42 11.69 -12.84 -6.44
C ARG A 42 11.71 -11.42 -5.86
N ARG A 43 11.65 -10.40 -6.72
CA ARG A 43 11.69 -9.00 -6.32
C ARG A 43 10.34 -8.58 -5.74
N GLY A 44 10.34 -8.07 -4.51
CA GLY A 44 9.14 -7.49 -3.92
C GLY A 44 8.81 -6.15 -4.56
N TYR A 45 7.53 -5.79 -4.62
CA TYR A 45 7.04 -4.51 -5.18
C TYR A 45 7.65 -3.25 -4.52
N HIS A 46 8.21 -3.40 -3.31
CA HIS A 46 8.89 -2.32 -2.58
C HIS A 46 10.35 -2.12 -3.02
N ASP A 47 10.94 -3.12 -3.67
CA ASP A 47 12.29 -3.05 -4.21
C ASP A 47 12.21 -2.47 -5.62
N ILE A 48 12.37 -1.16 -5.72
CA ILE A 48 12.30 -0.39 -6.96
C ILE A 48 13.66 0.20 -7.37
N GLY A 49 14.72 -0.10 -6.63
CA GLY A 49 16.07 0.42 -6.89
C GLY A 49 16.56 0.11 -8.31
N GLY A 50 17.11 1.11 -9.00
CA GLY A 50 17.64 0.93 -10.36
C GLY A 50 16.58 0.93 -11.48
N LYS A 51 15.29 1.04 -11.16
CA LYS A 51 14.24 1.29 -12.16
C LYS A 51 14.15 2.78 -12.49
N ASP A 52 13.83 3.09 -13.75
CA ASP A 52 13.59 4.46 -14.22
C ASP A 52 12.13 4.86 -13.99
N TYR A 53 11.92 5.96 -13.27
CA TYR A 53 10.60 6.56 -12.99
C TYR A 53 10.47 7.99 -13.53
N GLY A 54 11.43 8.43 -14.34
CA GLY A 54 11.45 9.78 -14.90
C GLY A 54 11.85 10.86 -13.89
N ALA A 55 11.67 12.11 -14.30
CA ALA A 55 12.04 13.27 -13.51
C ALA A 55 11.09 13.49 -12.31
N ILE A 56 11.64 13.92 -11.19
CA ILE A 56 10.89 14.25 -9.98
C ILE A 56 10.58 15.75 -9.91
N ASP A 57 9.41 16.10 -9.36
CA ASP A 57 9.15 17.46 -8.88
C ASP A 57 9.78 17.64 -7.50
N PRO A 58 10.72 18.58 -7.29
CA PRO A 58 11.37 18.79 -6.00
C PRO A 58 10.50 19.55 -4.98
N ASN A 59 9.31 20.01 -5.35
CA ASN A 59 8.45 20.78 -4.44
C ASN A 59 8.05 19.98 -3.21
N ALA A 60 8.32 20.53 -2.04
CA ALA A 60 7.91 19.95 -0.77
C ALA A 60 6.40 20.13 -0.57
N THR A 61 5.71 19.04 -0.24
CA THR A 61 4.31 19.10 0.20
C THR A 61 4.25 19.34 1.71
N GLU A 62 3.36 20.21 2.16
CA GLU A 62 3.13 20.40 3.59
C GLU A 62 2.42 19.20 4.22
N MET A 63 2.92 18.78 5.39
CA MET A 63 2.33 17.68 6.13
C MET A 63 0.98 18.08 6.72
N LYS A 64 -0.08 17.36 6.32
CA LYS A 64 -1.45 17.54 6.80
C LYS A 64 -1.53 17.24 8.29
N PRO A 65 -2.48 17.84 9.05
CA PRO A 65 -2.59 17.61 10.49
C PRO A 65 -2.68 16.13 10.89
N TRP A 66 -3.41 15.31 10.12
CA TRP A 66 -3.55 13.88 10.40
C TRP A 66 -2.27 13.08 10.14
N GLU A 67 -1.43 13.50 9.18
CA GLU A 67 -0.13 12.86 8.89
C GLU A 67 0.84 13.09 10.06
N ARG A 68 0.78 14.29 10.67
CA ARG A 68 1.52 14.59 11.91
C ARG A 68 1.04 13.70 13.05
N MET A 69 -0.29 13.53 13.18
CA MET A 69 -0.88 12.68 14.20
C MET A 69 -0.50 11.20 14.01
N SER A 70 -0.56 10.68 12.78
CA SER A 70 -0.12 9.32 12.44
C SER A 70 1.34 9.10 12.84
N THR A 71 2.21 10.07 12.56
CA THR A 71 3.63 10.00 12.94
C THR A 71 3.80 10.01 14.46
N ALA A 72 3.07 10.87 15.17
CA ALA A 72 3.11 10.95 16.63
C ALA A 72 2.64 9.65 17.29
N ILE A 73 1.54 9.06 16.82
CA ILE A 73 1.06 7.76 17.29
C ILE A 73 2.10 6.67 17.02
N SER A 74 2.66 6.64 15.81
CA SER A 74 3.68 5.65 15.47
C SER A 74 4.92 5.74 16.36
N ASN A 75 5.36 6.95 16.69
CA ASN A 75 6.48 7.15 17.62
C ASN A 75 6.13 6.72 19.05
N ALA A 76 4.91 7.01 19.51
CA ALA A 76 4.45 6.63 20.84
C ALA A 76 4.32 5.11 21.01
N LEU A 77 3.95 4.39 19.95
CA LEU A 77 3.86 2.93 19.95
C LEU A 77 5.20 2.25 19.67
N GLY A 78 6.05 2.85 18.84
CA GLY A 78 7.34 2.30 18.45
C GLY A 78 8.45 2.50 19.47
N ALA A 79 9.69 2.47 18.98
CA ALA A 79 10.91 2.48 19.80
C ALA A 79 11.08 3.72 20.70
N ALA A 80 10.52 4.87 20.32
CA ALA A 80 10.60 6.10 21.10
C ALA A 80 9.64 6.14 22.30
N GLY A 81 8.67 5.21 22.36
CA GLY A 81 7.63 5.19 23.39
C GLY A 81 7.48 3.81 24.02
N ARG A 82 6.34 3.16 23.77
CA ARG A 82 5.92 1.93 24.44
C ARG A 82 6.57 0.66 23.89
N HIS A 83 7.32 0.75 22.78
CA HIS A 83 7.99 -0.39 22.16
C HIS A 83 7.04 -1.57 21.87
N ILE A 84 5.82 -1.26 21.45
CA ILE A 84 4.81 -2.25 21.03
C ILE A 84 5.25 -2.96 19.76
N TYR A 85 5.96 -2.27 18.87
CA TYR A 85 6.56 -2.84 17.68
C TYR A 85 7.91 -2.19 17.34
N VAL A 86 8.69 -2.87 16.52
CA VAL A 86 9.97 -2.38 15.97
C VAL A 86 9.87 -2.04 14.49
N THR A 87 10.88 -1.34 13.97
CA THR A 87 10.95 -0.93 12.56
C THR A 87 10.90 -2.11 11.59
N ASP A 88 11.49 -3.25 11.96
CA ASP A 88 11.48 -4.43 11.09
C ASP A 88 10.07 -5.03 10.96
N GLU A 89 9.26 -4.97 12.02
CA GLU A 89 7.87 -5.41 11.98
C GLU A 89 7.04 -4.50 11.06
N THR A 90 7.21 -3.17 11.17
CA THR A 90 6.49 -2.21 10.31
C THR A 90 6.90 -2.33 8.85
N ARG A 91 8.18 -2.59 8.58
CA ARG A 91 8.68 -2.88 7.23
C ARG A 91 8.05 -4.16 6.69
N ARG A 92 8.09 -5.26 7.44
CA ARG A 92 7.47 -6.54 7.05
C ARG A 92 5.99 -6.37 6.72
N ALA A 93 5.20 -5.77 7.61
CA ALA A 93 3.77 -5.60 7.39
C ALA A 93 3.48 -4.76 6.14
N ARG A 94 4.29 -3.73 5.88
CA ARG A 94 4.15 -2.88 4.68
C ARG A 94 4.50 -3.63 3.38
N GLU A 95 5.48 -4.52 3.44
CA GLU A 95 5.99 -5.28 2.30
C GLU A 95 5.19 -6.57 2.04
N GLN A 96 4.25 -6.90 2.92
CA GLN A 96 3.36 -8.07 2.80
C GLN A 96 1.87 -7.71 2.65
N MET A 97 1.50 -6.42 2.66
CA MET A 97 0.10 -5.98 2.52
C MET A 97 -0.52 -6.23 1.14
N GLY A 98 0.31 -6.58 0.15
CA GLY A 98 -0.09 -6.85 -1.23
C GLY A 98 0.15 -5.66 -2.15
N GLU A 99 0.54 -5.96 -3.39
CA GLU A 99 0.92 -4.96 -4.38
C GLU A 99 -0.18 -3.96 -4.74
N PRO A 100 -1.47 -4.36 -4.93
CA PRO A 100 -2.52 -3.40 -5.22
C PRO A 100 -2.71 -2.39 -4.09
N LEU A 101 -2.73 -2.88 -2.84
CA LEU A 101 -2.89 -2.03 -1.66
C LEU A 101 -1.68 -1.11 -1.46
N TYR A 102 -0.47 -1.62 -1.68
CA TYR A 102 0.74 -0.80 -1.58
C TYR A 102 0.78 0.32 -2.63
N SER A 103 0.29 0.06 -3.84
CA SER A 103 0.32 1.02 -4.94
C SER A 103 -0.77 2.09 -4.82
N ASP A 104 -1.94 1.72 -4.30
CA ASP A 104 -3.10 2.61 -4.18
C ASP A 104 -3.02 3.58 -2.99
N LEU A 105 -2.27 3.24 -1.94
CA LEU A 105 -2.15 4.05 -0.73
C LEU A 105 -1.04 5.10 -0.85
N ASP A 106 -1.26 6.27 -0.26
CA ASP A 106 -0.21 7.28 -0.07
C ASP A 106 0.77 6.87 1.05
N TYR A 107 1.92 7.56 1.14
CA TYR A 107 3.01 7.22 2.06
C TYR A 107 2.57 7.06 3.54
N TYR A 108 1.82 8.04 4.07
CA TYR A 108 1.34 7.99 5.46
C TYR A 108 0.18 7.01 5.66
N GLU A 109 -0.58 6.74 4.61
CA GLU A 109 -1.65 5.74 4.64
C GLU A 109 -1.07 4.32 4.74
N ARG A 110 -0.04 4.00 3.93
CA ARG A 110 0.70 2.72 4.05
C ARG A 110 1.27 2.51 5.45
N SER A 111 1.78 3.59 6.05
CA SER A 111 2.34 3.55 7.41
C SER A 111 1.25 3.30 8.46
N THR A 112 0.10 3.94 8.31
CA THR A 112 -1.06 3.73 9.19
C THR A 112 -1.62 2.31 9.07
N GLU A 113 -1.72 1.79 7.85
CA GLU A 113 -2.21 0.43 7.60
C GLU A 113 -1.24 -0.64 8.15
N SER A 114 0.06 -0.46 7.95
CA SER A 114 1.09 -1.32 8.55
C SER A 114 0.99 -1.36 10.08
N MET A 115 0.79 -0.20 10.70
CA MET A 115 0.56 -0.10 12.15
C MET A 115 -0.71 -0.86 12.56
N LYS A 116 -1.83 -0.67 11.85
CA LYS A 116 -3.07 -1.42 12.13
C LYS A 116 -2.85 -2.93 12.09
N ILE A 117 -2.23 -3.45 11.02
CA ILE A 117 -1.93 -4.88 10.85
C ILE A 117 -1.20 -5.43 12.08
N ILE A 118 -0.14 -4.75 12.53
CA ILE A 118 0.67 -5.22 13.66
C ILE A 118 -0.10 -5.21 14.98
N LEU A 119 -0.90 -4.16 15.23
CA LEU A 119 -1.66 -4.06 16.47
C LEU A 119 -2.74 -5.14 16.55
N VAL A 120 -3.35 -5.50 15.42
CA VAL A 120 -4.31 -6.61 15.31
C VAL A 120 -3.60 -7.96 15.47
N GLU A 121 -2.47 -8.19 14.79
CA GLU A 121 -1.68 -9.42 14.92
C GLU A 121 -1.22 -9.66 16.37
N LYS A 122 -0.93 -8.59 17.12
CA LYS A 122 -0.54 -8.65 18.54
C LYS A 122 -1.73 -8.71 19.50
N GLY A 123 -2.97 -8.67 19.00
CA GLY A 123 -4.19 -8.79 19.79
C GLY A 123 -4.47 -7.60 20.70
N LEU A 124 -4.01 -6.40 20.33
CA LEU A 124 -4.31 -5.18 21.10
C LEU A 124 -5.74 -4.70 20.88
N PHE A 125 -6.29 -5.00 19.70
CA PHE A 125 -7.69 -4.90 19.35
C PHE A 125 -7.96 -5.83 18.16
N THR A 126 -9.23 -6.11 17.90
CA THR A 126 -9.71 -6.87 16.75
C THR A 126 -10.14 -5.94 15.62
N GLU A 127 -10.23 -6.47 14.39
CA GLU A 127 -10.74 -5.69 13.25
C GLU A 127 -12.18 -5.21 13.51
N GLU A 128 -13.01 -6.03 14.17
CA GLU A 128 -14.40 -5.69 14.54
C GLU A 128 -14.45 -4.51 15.52
N GLU A 129 -13.64 -4.54 16.59
CA GLU A 129 -13.56 -3.42 17.55
C GLU A 129 -13.12 -2.12 16.88
N LEU A 130 -12.20 -2.20 15.91
CA LEU A 130 -11.77 -1.05 15.14
C LEU A 130 -12.91 -0.53 14.25
N GLU A 131 -13.60 -1.41 13.52
CA GLU A 131 -14.74 -1.04 12.68
C GLU A 131 -15.85 -0.35 13.48
N ASP A 132 -16.21 -0.91 14.63
CA ASP A 132 -17.24 -0.34 15.50
C ASP A 132 -16.81 1.02 16.04
N ARG A 133 -15.56 1.16 16.45
CA ARG A 133 -15.02 2.46 16.86
C ARG A 133 -15.06 3.50 15.73
N MET A 134 -14.80 3.09 14.49
CA MET A 134 -14.87 3.99 13.34
C MET A 134 -16.30 4.43 13.05
N LYS A 135 -17.31 3.56 13.20
CA LYS A 135 -18.73 3.91 13.06
C LYS A 135 -19.15 4.94 14.12
N GLU A 136 -18.77 4.74 15.37
CA GLU A 136 -19.03 5.71 16.46
C GLU A 136 -18.43 7.09 16.16
N ILE A 137 -17.20 7.12 15.66
CA ILE A 137 -16.52 8.36 15.28
C ILE A 137 -17.25 9.03 14.11
N GLU A 138 -17.66 8.28 13.09
CA GLU A 138 -18.42 8.81 11.94
C GLU A 138 -19.73 9.45 12.41
N GLN A 139 -20.48 8.79 13.29
CA GLN A 139 -21.71 9.32 13.86
C GLN A 139 -21.47 10.62 14.63
N ARG A 140 -20.50 10.63 15.56
CA ARG A 140 -20.16 11.84 16.34
C ARG A 140 -19.74 13.00 15.46
N MET A 141 -19.01 12.72 14.38
CA MET A 141 -18.56 13.74 13.42
C MET A 141 -19.71 14.25 12.54
N ALA A 142 -20.75 13.45 12.31
CA ALA A 142 -21.96 13.89 11.62
C ALA A 142 -22.79 14.83 12.52
N GLU A 143 -23.02 14.44 13.77
CA GLU A 143 -23.74 15.25 14.77
C GLU A 143 -23.07 16.61 15.01
N ALA A 144 -21.73 16.65 15.05
CA ALA A 144 -20.99 17.90 15.25
C ALA A 144 -20.98 18.84 14.02
N ARG A 145 -21.46 18.39 12.86
CA ARG A 145 -21.55 19.19 11.62
C ARG A 145 -22.94 19.78 11.40
N GLU A 146 -23.94 19.29 12.12
CA GLU A 146 -25.30 19.85 12.18
C GLU A 146 -25.36 21.02 13.16
#